data_AF-A0A0V1A672-F1
#
_entry.id   AF-A0A0V1A672-F1
#
_cell.length_a   1.000
_cell.length_b   1.000
_cell.length_c   1.000
_cell.angle_alpha   90.00
_cell.angle_beta   90.00
_cell.angle_gamma   90.00
#
_symmetry.space_group_name_H-M   'P 1'
#
loop_
_entity.id
_entity.type
_entity.pdbx_description
1 polymer ?
#
loop_
_entity_poly.entity_id
_entity_poly.type
_entity_poly.pdbx_seq_one_letter_code
_entity_poly.pdbx_strand_id
1 'polypeptide(L)'
;MKVLTRSYVWWPKLNSEIENLVRTCEQCQQSRASPPHTPVHKWESPRIPWSRIHVDLAGPIYGKNFLIVVDTFSKRLEVRVLKKTRHPNHIHGLPDIIVSDNGTVVDTVTRSRYLKIPRDTISQAERMVRTTKEFLKKMTQRDWEYNLANFLFCQHVTPCTTTGKSRAELLMNRRLRAVLDRLQPDVVPEDLDKKFEKVRTFQTEDQEYAKNYSSEKTWKPAIVVTPTGPLSYQVQIEDGKLWRRHINQLRKRYVTAEQNHSAEKVESHEDETAEKTVEAITEEDTAVADAGRQLTTAVLL
;
A
#
# COMPACT_ATOMS: atom_id res chain seq x y z
N MET A 1 58.69 22.93 18.95
CA MET A 1 59.99 22.49 19.49
C MET A 1 61.02 22.18 18.40
N LYS A 2 60.77 21.26 17.47
CA LYS A 2 61.78 20.83 16.47
C LYS A 2 62.42 21.96 15.64
N VAL A 3 61.62 22.91 15.14
CA VAL A 3 62.11 24.02 14.32
C VAL A 3 63.02 24.96 15.12
N LEU A 4 62.64 25.26 16.36
CA LEU A 4 63.43 26.12 17.26
C LEU A 4 64.75 25.45 17.64
N THR A 5 64.77 24.16 17.96
CA THR A 5 66.03 23.48 18.31
C THR A 5 67.01 23.45 17.13
N ARG A 6 66.50 23.28 15.90
CA ARG A 6 67.30 23.27 14.67
C ARG A 6 67.92 24.62 14.30
N SER A 7 67.46 25.74 14.88
CA SER A 7 68.08 27.05 14.65
C SER A 7 69.34 27.28 15.50
N TYR A 8 69.59 26.45 16.52
CA TYR A 8 70.72 26.63 17.44
C TYR A 8 71.74 25.49 17.37
N VAL A 9 71.28 24.25 17.19
CA VAL A 9 72.12 23.06 17.35
C VAL A 9 71.77 21.97 16.35
N TRP A 10 72.74 21.10 16.06
CA TRP A 10 72.54 19.94 15.19
C TRP A 10 73.41 18.75 15.63
N TRP A 11 72.80 17.56 15.63
CA TRP A 11 73.48 16.27 15.72
C TRP A 11 72.60 15.14 15.15
N PRO A 12 73.16 13.95 14.86
CA PRO A 12 72.38 12.80 14.40
C PRO A 12 71.29 12.41 15.41
N LYS A 13 70.07 12.11 14.92
CA LYS A 13 68.90 11.72 15.74
C LYS A 13 68.27 12.81 16.63
N LEU A 14 68.68 14.07 16.51
CA LEU A 14 68.07 15.24 17.19
C LEU A 14 66.53 15.19 17.24
N ASN A 15 65.87 14.98 16.09
CA ASN A 15 64.41 14.96 16.03
C ASN A 15 63.79 13.82 16.86
N SER A 16 64.41 12.64 16.82
CA SER A 16 63.94 11.46 17.56
C SER A 16 64.13 11.62 19.06
N GLU A 17 65.20 12.29 19.49
CA GLU A 17 65.44 12.61 20.91
C GLU A 17 64.43 13.63 21.42
N ILE A 18 64.13 14.68 20.63
CA ILE A 18 63.08 15.65 20.95
C ILE A 18 61.71 14.97 21.03
N GLU A 19 61.39 14.07 20.10
CA GLU A 19 60.15 13.30 20.14
C GLU A 19 60.06 12.42 21.38
N ASN A 20 61.15 11.74 21.75
CA ASN A 20 61.19 10.91 22.95
C ASN A 20 61.01 11.75 24.21
N LEU A 21 61.67 12.92 24.30
CA LEU A 21 61.53 13.85 25.43
C LEU A 21 60.07 14.29 25.61
N VAL A 22 59.40 14.70 24.53
CA VAL A 22 57.98 15.09 24.57
C VAL A 22 57.08 13.89 24.86
N ARG A 23 57.42 12.70 24.35
CA ARG A 23 56.67 11.46 24.58
C ARG A 23 56.73 11.00 26.04
N THR A 24 57.83 11.25 26.74
CA THR A 24 58.00 10.88 28.16
C THR A 24 57.56 11.98 29.13
N CYS A 25 57.35 13.21 28.67
CA CYS A 25 56.89 14.30 29.52
C CYS A 25 55.43 14.08 29.96
N GLU A 26 55.19 14.01 31.28
CA GLU A 26 53.87 13.75 31.85
C GLU A 26 52.86 14.86 31.52
N GLN A 27 53.25 16.12 31.68
CA GLN A 27 52.38 17.27 31.40
C GLN A 27 51.97 17.31 29.92
N CYS A 28 52.90 17.02 29.00
CA CYS A 28 52.61 16.95 27.56
C CYS A 28 51.71 15.76 27.21
N GLN A 29 51.83 14.64 27.92
CA GLN A 29 50.95 13.48 27.74
C GLN A 29 49.53 13.78 28.22
N GLN A 30 49.38 14.44 29.38
CA GLN A 30 48.09 14.83 29.94
C GLN A 30 47.38 15.90 29.09
N SER A 31 48.14 16.85 28.52
CA SER A 31 47.58 17.91 27.67
C SER A 31 47.33 17.48 26.21
N ARG A 32 47.65 16.24 25.85
CA ARG A 32 47.50 15.75 24.48
C ARG A 32 46.02 15.65 24.12
N ALA A 33 45.68 16.02 22.89
CA ALA A 33 44.34 15.77 22.36
C ALA A 33 44.00 14.27 22.45
N SER A 34 42.72 13.99 22.73
CA SER A 34 42.21 12.61 22.76
C SER A 34 42.58 11.87 21.48
N PRO A 35 42.89 10.56 21.56
CA PRO A 35 43.16 9.76 20.38
C PRO A 35 41.98 9.84 19.40
N PRO A 36 42.24 9.71 18.08
CA PRO A 36 41.17 9.70 17.10
C PRO A 36 40.18 8.59 17.45
N HIS A 37 38.89 8.88 17.30
CA HIS A 37 37.83 7.93 17.62
C HIS A 37 38.07 6.63 16.84
N THR A 38 38.05 5.50 17.54
CA THR A 38 38.21 4.19 16.89
C THR A 38 37.13 3.99 15.84
N PRO A 39 37.44 3.33 14.69
CA PRO A 39 36.44 2.96 13.71
C PRO A 39 35.32 2.17 14.40
N VAL A 40 34.08 2.61 14.22
CA VAL A 40 32.92 1.93 14.81
C VAL A 40 32.84 0.53 14.22
N HIS A 41 33.05 -0.50 15.06
CA HIS A 41 32.89 -1.89 14.64
C HIS A 41 31.42 -2.11 14.27
N LYS A 42 31.11 -2.28 12.97
CA LYS A 42 29.73 -2.53 12.55
C LYS A 42 29.28 -3.89 13.08
N TRP A 43 28.20 -3.91 13.86
CA TRP A 43 27.61 -5.16 14.30
C TRP A 43 27.03 -5.92 13.10
N GLU A 44 27.14 -7.25 13.13
CA GLU A 44 26.65 -8.11 12.06
C GLU A 44 25.14 -7.89 11.83
N SER A 45 24.77 -7.57 10.60
CA SER A 45 23.36 -7.45 10.23
C SER A 45 22.65 -8.80 10.40
N PRO A 46 21.44 -8.83 10.98
CA PRO A 46 20.64 -10.04 11.02
C PRO A 46 20.38 -10.58 9.59
N ARG A 47 20.22 -11.90 9.46
CA ARG A 47 19.94 -12.56 8.18
C ARG A 47 18.46 -12.68 7.86
N ILE A 48 17.63 -12.75 8.89
CA ILE A 48 16.17 -12.92 8.79
C ILE A 48 15.45 -11.81 9.55
N PRO A 49 14.24 -11.41 9.10
CA PRO A 49 13.43 -10.43 9.81
C PRO A 49 13.12 -10.90 11.24
N TRP A 50 12.99 -9.95 12.15
CA TRP A 50 12.57 -10.21 13.54
C TRP A 50 13.53 -11.06 14.40
N SER A 51 14.70 -11.47 13.88
CA SER A 51 15.73 -12.17 14.68
C SER A 51 16.39 -11.27 15.72
N ARG A 52 16.60 -9.99 15.39
CA ARG A 52 17.12 -8.99 16.33
C ARG A 52 16.22 -7.78 16.37
N ILE A 53 15.77 -7.44 17.56
CA ILE A 53 14.97 -6.24 17.81
C ILE A 53 15.66 -5.31 18.81
N HIS A 54 15.53 -4.01 18.56
CA HIS A 54 15.86 -2.97 19.53
C HIS A 54 14.59 -2.52 20.22
N VAL A 55 14.66 -2.40 21.54
CA VAL A 55 13.53 -1.99 22.37
C VAL A 55 13.96 -0.79 23.20
N ASP A 56 13.11 0.23 23.24
CA ASP A 56 13.30 1.40 24.08
C ASP A 56 11.94 1.90 24.62
N LEU A 57 12.00 2.68 25.69
CA LEU A 57 10.86 3.28 26.35
C LEU A 57 10.81 4.79 26.10
N ALA A 58 9.62 5.29 25.79
CA ALA A 58 9.32 6.69 25.69
C ALA A 58 8.18 7.05 26.63
N GLY A 59 8.44 7.87 27.65
CA GLY A 59 7.39 8.30 28.56
C GLY A 59 7.90 8.93 29.86
N PRO A 60 6.98 9.52 30.65
CA PRO A 60 5.54 9.62 30.36
C PRO A 60 5.22 10.76 29.39
N ILE A 61 4.53 10.46 28.29
CA ILE A 61 3.99 11.45 27.33
C ILE A 61 2.46 11.38 27.46
N TYR A 62 1.81 12.47 27.85
CA TYR A 62 0.38 12.53 28.19
C TYR A 62 -0.08 11.43 29.17
N GLY A 63 0.75 11.13 30.18
CA GLY A 63 0.47 10.11 31.18
C GLY A 63 0.56 8.66 30.66
N LYS A 64 1.11 8.44 29.47
CA LYS A 64 1.31 7.12 28.86
C LYS A 64 2.79 6.83 28.66
N ASN A 65 3.15 5.57 28.88
CA ASN A 65 4.47 5.03 28.52
C ASN A 65 4.34 4.23 27.22
N PHE A 66 5.22 4.51 26.27
CA PHE A 66 5.26 3.87 24.98
C PHE A 66 6.48 2.95 24.90
N LEU A 67 6.27 1.70 24.52
CA LEU A 67 7.29 0.76 24.11
C LEU A 67 7.55 0.95 22.62
N ILE A 68 8.77 1.31 22.27
CA ILE A 68 9.25 1.44 20.91
C ILE A 68 10.05 0.17 20.60
N VAL A 69 9.68 -0.52 19.53
CA VAL A 69 10.34 -1.73 19.03
C VAL A 69 10.77 -1.47 17.60
N VAL A 70 12.03 -1.75 17.29
CA VAL A 70 12.60 -1.58 15.95
C VAL A 70 13.26 -2.88 15.53
N ASP A 71 12.78 -3.48 14.45
CA ASP A 71 13.45 -4.63 13.84
C ASP A 71 14.76 -4.18 13.17
N THR A 72 15.88 -4.80 13.53
CA THR A 72 17.19 -4.45 12.98
C THR A 72 17.29 -4.82 11.50
N PHE A 73 16.55 -5.83 11.02
CA PHE A 73 16.58 -6.26 9.62
C PHE A 73 15.77 -5.35 8.71
N SER A 74 14.43 -5.34 8.86
CA SER A 74 13.51 -4.59 8.01
C SER A 74 13.44 -3.10 8.33
N LYS A 75 14.01 -2.68 9.47
CA LYS A 75 13.86 -1.33 10.06
C LYS A 75 12.42 -0.97 10.38
N ARG A 76 11.52 -1.97 10.44
CA ARG A 76 10.12 -1.77 10.80
C ARG A 76 10.02 -1.29 12.24
N LEU A 77 9.26 -0.21 12.42
CA LEU A 77 8.97 0.40 13.70
C LEU A 77 7.61 -0.09 14.21
N GLU A 78 7.56 -0.51 15.46
CA GLU A 78 6.32 -0.75 16.19
C GLU A 78 6.32 0.05 17.48
N VAL A 79 5.22 0.74 17.76
CA VAL A 79 5.07 1.53 18.98
C VAL A 79 3.79 1.09 19.67
N ARG A 80 3.89 0.77 20.96
CA ARG A 80 2.74 0.34 21.75
C ARG A 80 2.66 1.07 23.07
N VAL A 81 1.46 1.40 23.51
CA VAL A 81 1.27 1.86 24.89
C VAL A 81 1.41 0.69 25.84
N LEU A 82 2.29 0.83 26.83
CA LEU A 82 2.40 -0.08 27.95
C LEU A 82 1.18 0.09 28.85
N LYS A 83 0.15 -0.72 28.60
CA LYS A 83 -0.84 -1.08 29.62
C LYS A 83 -0.21 -2.17 30.49
N LYS A 84 -0.61 -2.31 31.77
CA LYS A 84 -0.02 -3.26 32.75
C LYS A 84 0.01 -4.74 32.31
N THR A 85 -0.48 -5.09 31.12
CA THR A 85 -0.58 -6.47 30.66
C THR A 85 -0.29 -6.62 29.16
N ARG A 86 0.65 -7.55 28.89
CA ARG A 86 0.96 -8.32 27.66
C ARG A 86 2.00 -7.76 26.67
N HIS A 87 2.95 -8.65 26.38
CA HIS A 87 4.10 -8.48 25.48
C HIS A 87 3.69 -8.48 23.99
N PRO A 88 4.47 -7.81 23.12
CA PRO A 88 4.20 -7.71 21.67
C PRO A 88 4.46 -9.01 20.89
N ASN A 89 4.96 -10.07 21.52
CA ASN A 89 5.54 -11.27 20.89
C ASN A 89 4.57 -12.13 20.05
N HIS A 90 3.27 -11.81 20.02
CA HIS A 90 2.27 -12.61 19.32
C HIS A 90 2.13 -12.27 17.82
N ILE A 91 2.61 -11.10 17.35
CA ILE A 91 2.35 -10.70 15.96
C ILE A 91 3.35 -11.29 14.97
N HIS A 92 4.64 -11.29 15.30
CA HIS A 92 5.71 -11.70 14.37
C HIS A 92 6.55 -12.88 14.88
N GLY A 93 6.18 -13.44 16.04
CA GLY A 93 6.96 -14.48 16.72
C GLY A 93 7.96 -13.93 17.73
N LEU A 94 8.77 -14.84 18.27
CA LEU A 94 9.80 -14.54 19.27
C LEU A 94 11.12 -14.18 18.58
N PRO A 95 11.77 -13.06 18.98
CA PRO A 95 13.10 -12.72 18.49
C PRO A 95 14.18 -13.57 19.15
N ASP A 96 15.30 -13.78 18.46
CA ASP A 96 16.48 -14.45 19.01
C ASP A 96 17.24 -13.52 19.99
N ILE A 97 17.33 -12.24 19.64
CA ILE A 97 18.10 -11.23 20.38
C ILE A 97 17.25 -9.98 20.61
N ILE A 98 17.14 -9.57 21.87
CA ILE A 98 16.53 -8.30 22.27
C ILE A 98 17.63 -7.39 22.80
N VAL A 99 17.77 -6.22 22.19
CA VAL A 99 18.71 -5.18 22.60
C VAL A 99 17.92 -4.06 23.28
N SER A 100 18.21 -3.80 24.56
CA SER A 100 17.61 -2.72 25.35
C SER A 100 18.72 -1.88 25.97
N ASP A 101 18.53 -0.56 25.98
CA ASP A 101 19.38 0.40 26.67
C ASP A 101 18.98 0.56 28.15
N ASN A 102 17.69 0.38 28.46
CA ASN A 102 17.09 0.51 29.77
C ASN A 102 16.82 -0.86 30.40
N GLY A 103 17.72 -1.28 31.29
CA GLY A 103 17.73 -2.62 31.89
C GLY A 103 16.60 -2.92 32.89
N THR A 104 15.78 -1.96 33.32
CA THR A 104 14.91 -2.16 34.52
C THR A 104 13.48 -2.62 34.26
N VAL A 105 12.94 -2.46 33.05
CA VAL A 105 11.49 -2.71 32.79
C VAL A 105 11.24 -3.98 31.96
N VAL A 106 12.30 -4.58 31.40
CA VAL A 106 12.21 -5.70 30.46
C VAL A 106 12.50 -7.06 31.13
N ASP A 107 13.01 -7.05 32.36
CA ASP A 107 13.55 -8.23 33.06
C ASP A 107 12.52 -9.30 33.45
N THR A 108 11.21 -9.03 33.40
CA THR A 108 10.25 -9.89 34.10
C THR A 108 9.77 -11.15 33.37
N VAL A 109 9.91 -11.30 32.04
CA VAL A 109 9.13 -12.38 31.36
C VAL A 109 9.81 -13.19 30.24
N THR A 110 10.93 -12.78 29.65
CA THR A 110 11.46 -13.54 28.49
C THR A 110 12.88 -14.03 28.71
N ARG A 111 13.07 -15.36 28.64
CA ARG A 111 14.37 -16.07 28.60
C ARG A 111 15.08 -15.84 27.26
N SER A 112 15.09 -14.60 26.76
CA SER A 112 15.92 -14.17 25.64
C SER A 112 17.27 -13.68 26.18
N ARG A 113 18.38 -13.96 25.50
CA ARG A 113 19.70 -13.47 25.92
C ARG A 113 19.75 -11.96 25.72
N TYR A 114 19.51 -11.19 26.77
CA TYR A 114 19.67 -9.75 26.74
C TYR A 114 21.16 -9.41 26.72
N LEU A 115 21.63 -8.77 25.66
CA LEU A 115 22.98 -8.21 25.61
C LEU A 115 22.90 -6.70 25.81
N LYS A 116 23.60 -6.21 26.84
CA LYS A 116 23.97 -4.79 26.91
C LYS A 116 25.13 -4.58 25.93
N ILE A 117 24.85 -3.95 24.79
CA ILE A 117 25.84 -3.72 23.72
C ILE A 117 26.32 -2.26 23.78
N PRO A 118 27.60 -1.96 23.48
CA PRO A 118 28.11 -0.60 23.34
C PRO A 118 27.28 0.25 22.35
N ARG A 119 26.93 1.48 22.76
CA ARG A 119 25.99 2.40 22.07
C ARG A 119 26.37 2.71 20.63
N ASP A 120 27.67 2.76 20.33
CA ASP A 120 28.18 3.17 19.01
C ASP A 120 27.67 2.29 17.86
N THR A 121 27.30 1.05 18.18
CA THR A 121 26.78 0.06 17.24
C THR A 121 25.28 0.15 16.94
N ILE A 122 24.55 1.01 17.66
CA ILE A 122 23.07 1.07 17.68
C ILE A 122 22.54 2.28 16.91
N SER A 123 23.44 3.08 16.31
CA SER A 123 23.16 4.41 15.76
C SER A 123 21.93 4.52 14.84
N GLN A 124 21.57 3.49 14.07
CA GLN A 124 20.38 3.53 13.21
C GLN A 124 19.07 3.32 13.98
N ALA A 125 19.04 2.35 14.90
CA ALA A 125 17.87 2.12 15.74
C ALA A 125 17.65 3.29 16.69
N GLU A 126 18.73 3.83 17.27
CA GLU A 126 18.70 5.04 18.11
C GLU A 126 18.14 6.25 17.36
N ARG A 127 18.54 6.47 16.10
CA ARG A 127 17.98 7.54 15.27
C ARG A 127 16.48 7.38 15.08
N MET A 128 16.02 6.17 14.77
CA MET A 128 14.59 5.88 14.58
C MET A 128 13.79 6.11 15.87
N VAL A 129 14.32 5.64 16.99
CA VAL A 129 13.77 5.85 18.33
C VAL A 129 13.67 7.35 18.64
N ARG A 130 14.73 8.11 18.38
CA ARG A 130 14.75 9.57 18.59
C ARG A 130 13.68 10.27 17.75
N THR A 131 13.61 9.98 16.46
CA THR A 131 12.57 10.54 15.56
C THR A 131 11.17 10.19 16.06
N THR A 132 10.98 8.97 16.56
CA THR A 132 9.70 8.52 17.12
C THR A 132 9.36 9.28 18.40
N LYS A 133 10.32 9.47 19.31
CA LYS A 133 10.13 10.25 20.54
C LYS A 133 9.78 11.71 20.23
N GLU A 134 10.44 12.32 19.25
CA GLU A 134 10.14 13.68 18.80
C GLU A 134 8.75 13.78 18.19
N PHE A 135 8.34 12.81 17.38
CA PHE A 135 6.99 12.73 16.82
C PHE A 135 5.93 12.58 17.92
N LEU A 136 6.13 11.67 18.87
CA LEU A 136 5.22 11.47 20.01
C LEU A 136 5.05 12.74 20.85
N LYS A 137 6.11 13.54 21.02
CA LYS A 137 6.06 14.83 21.75
C LYS A 137 5.28 15.91 21.02
N LYS A 138 5.26 15.89 19.68
CA LYS A 138 4.57 16.90 18.84
C LYS A 138 3.09 16.58 18.62
N MET A 139 2.67 15.35 18.90
CA MET A 139 1.34 14.86 18.63
C MET A 139 0.30 15.47 19.57
N THR A 140 -0.88 15.84 19.05
CA THR A 140 -2.00 16.31 19.86
C THR A 140 -2.65 15.17 20.66
N GLN A 141 -3.07 15.46 21.90
CA GLN A 141 -3.56 14.45 22.84
C GLN A 141 -4.88 13.78 22.42
N ARG A 142 -5.78 14.51 21.74
CA ARG A 142 -7.14 13.99 21.42
C ARG A 142 -7.12 12.83 20.43
N ASP A 143 -6.24 12.85 19.43
CA ASP A 143 -6.23 11.88 18.32
C ASP A 143 -4.93 11.07 18.24
N TRP A 144 -4.30 10.81 19.39
CA TRP A 144 -2.96 10.22 19.41
C TRP A 144 -2.92 8.82 18.77
N GLU A 145 -3.98 8.01 18.91
CA GLU A 145 -4.06 6.67 18.33
C GLU A 145 -4.06 6.72 16.80
N TYR A 146 -4.88 7.60 16.23
CA TYR A 146 -4.99 7.81 14.79
C TYR A 146 -3.68 8.38 14.21
N ASN A 147 -3.12 9.40 14.85
CA ASN A 147 -1.87 10.02 14.42
C ASN A 147 -0.71 9.03 14.49
N LEU A 148 -0.66 8.20 15.53
CA LEU A 148 0.35 7.15 15.67
C LEU A 148 0.18 6.06 14.59
N ALA A 149 -1.06 5.60 14.36
CA ALA A 149 -1.35 4.62 13.34
C ALA A 149 -0.95 5.12 11.94
N ASN A 150 -1.29 6.37 11.60
CA ASN A 150 -0.89 6.98 10.33
C ASN A 150 0.63 7.11 10.20
N PHE A 151 1.31 7.56 11.24
CA PHE A 151 2.77 7.65 11.24
C PHE A 151 3.43 6.29 11.03
N LEU A 152 2.98 5.26 11.75
CA LEU A 152 3.48 3.89 11.60
C LEU A 152 3.17 3.35 10.21
N PHE A 153 1.97 3.60 9.68
CA PHE A 153 1.59 3.16 8.34
C PHE A 153 2.49 3.79 7.27
N CYS A 154 2.68 5.11 7.30
CA CYS A 154 3.61 5.81 6.42
C CYS A 154 5.03 5.23 6.53
N GLN A 155 5.49 4.96 7.75
CA GLN A 155 6.78 4.33 7.99
C GLN A 155 6.85 2.93 7.35
N HIS A 156 5.79 2.13 7.46
CA HIS A 156 5.76 0.76 6.93
C HIS A 156 5.78 0.71 5.39
N VAL A 157 5.11 1.66 4.73
CA VAL A 157 4.99 1.68 3.25
C VAL A 157 6.08 2.46 2.55
N THR A 158 6.77 3.36 3.25
CA THR A 158 7.84 4.19 2.64
C THR A 158 9.04 3.31 2.27
N PRO A 159 9.43 3.26 0.98
CA PRO A 159 10.62 2.53 0.54
C PRO A 159 11.89 3.10 1.15
N CYS A 160 12.84 2.22 1.50
CA CYS A 160 14.17 2.66 1.90
C CYS A 160 15.00 3.00 0.64
N THR A 161 15.70 4.14 0.65
CA THR A 161 16.52 4.59 -0.47
C THR A 161 17.64 3.62 -0.85
N THR A 162 18.15 2.83 0.11
CA THR A 162 19.23 1.87 -0.11
C THR A 162 18.75 0.55 -0.70
N THR A 163 17.55 0.08 -0.32
CA THR A 163 17.05 -1.25 -0.71
C THR A 163 15.95 -1.20 -1.75
N GLY A 164 15.34 -0.03 -1.99
CA GLY A 164 14.19 0.15 -2.89
C GLY A 164 12.90 -0.50 -2.41
N LYS A 165 12.94 -1.27 -1.31
CA LYS A 165 11.79 -1.99 -0.74
C LYS A 165 11.23 -1.26 0.46
N SER A 166 9.92 -1.40 0.68
CA SER A 166 9.27 -0.90 1.88
C SER A 166 9.59 -1.77 3.10
N ARG A 167 9.45 -1.21 4.30
CA ARG A 167 9.74 -1.93 5.55
C ARG A 167 8.77 -3.09 5.77
N ALA A 168 7.51 -2.92 5.33
CA ALA A 168 6.54 -4.00 5.33
C ALA A 168 6.88 -5.11 4.33
N GLU A 169 7.39 -4.77 3.14
CA GLU A 169 7.86 -5.77 2.18
C GLU A 169 9.04 -6.57 2.72
N LEU A 170 10.01 -5.90 3.37
CA LEU A 170 11.16 -6.59 3.95
C LEU A 170 10.77 -7.54 5.09
N LEU A 171 9.72 -7.22 5.85
CA LEU A 171 9.25 -8.05 6.96
C LEU A 171 8.30 -9.17 6.51
N MET A 172 7.29 -8.84 5.70
CA MET A 172 6.15 -9.71 5.37
C MET A 172 6.21 -10.26 3.94
N ASN A 173 7.22 -9.86 3.17
CA ASN A 173 7.36 -10.17 1.74
C ASN A 173 6.11 -9.80 0.90
N ARG A 174 5.39 -8.75 1.32
CA ARG A 174 4.22 -8.22 0.61
C ARG A 174 4.18 -6.70 0.69
N ARG A 175 3.69 -6.05 -0.37
CA ARG A 175 3.40 -4.62 -0.37
C ARG A 175 2.07 -4.36 0.33
N LEU A 176 2.06 -3.40 1.27
CA LEU A 176 0.81 -2.94 1.86
C LEU A 176 0.15 -1.95 0.90
N ARG A 177 -1.17 -2.07 0.75
CA ARG A 177 -1.95 -1.15 -0.09
C ARG A 177 -2.04 0.22 0.56
N ALA A 178 -1.41 1.21 -0.05
CA ALA A 178 -1.52 2.62 0.28
C ALA A 178 -2.59 3.32 -0.57
N VAL A 179 -2.97 4.54 -0.19
CA VAL A 179 -3.92 5.35 -0.95
C VAL A 179 -3.41 5.61 -2.38
N LEU A 180 -2.10 5.81 -2.53
CA LEU A 180 -1.47 6.03 -3.83
C LEU A 180 -1.56 4.81 -4.76
N ASP A 181 -1.66 3.58 -4.22
CA ASP A 181 -1.82 2.38 -5.03
C ASP A 181 -3.22 2.32 -5.69
N ARG A 182 -4.16 3.18 -5.30
CA ARG A 182 -5.44 3.32 -6.00
C ARG A 182 -5.33 4.09 -7.32
N LEU A 183 -4.25 4.85 -7.53
CA LEU A 183 -4.00 5.55 -8.79
C LEU A 183 -3.63 4.59 -9.92
N GLN A 184 -3.03 3.46 -9.57
CA GLN A 184 -2.66 2.41 -10.50
C GLN A 184 -2.97 1.05 -9.86
N PRO A 185 -4.20 0.52 -10.04
CA PRO A 185 -4.52 -0.79 -9.52
C PRO A 185 -3.59 -1.83 -10.15
N ASP A 186 -2.96 -2.62 -9.30
CA ASP A 186 -2.09 -3.74 -9.68
C ASP A 186 -2.98 -4.88 -10.19
N VAL A 187 -3.48 -4.71 -11.42
CA VAL A 187 -4.25 -5.73 -12.13
C VAL A 187 -3.22 -6.70 -12.67
N VAL A 188 -3.06 -7.85 -12.01
CA VAL A 188 -2.44 -9.01 -12.68
C VAL A 188 -3.27 -9.22 -13.93
N PRO A 189 -2.70 -9.17 -15.14
CA PRO A 189 -3.39 -9.67 -16.31
C PRO A 189 -3.60 -11.15 -16.01
N GLU A 190 -4.80 -11.54 -15.57
CA GLU A 190 -5.16 -12.95 -15.65
C GLU A 190 -4.95 -13.34 -17.09
N ASP A 191 -4.31 -14.49 -17.34
CA ASP A 191 -4.16 -15.06 -18.67
C ASP A 191 -5.54 -15.08 -19.35
N LEU A 192 -5.82 -14.05 -20.16
CA LEU A 192 -7.02 -13.94 -20.98
C LEU A 192 -7.07 -15.08 -22.03
N ASP A 193 -5.98 -15.84 -22.13
CA ASP A 193 -5.80 -17.07 -22.89
C ASP A 193 -6.35 -18.33 -22.20
N LYS A 194 -7.15 -18.20 -21.13
CA LYS A 194 -8.14 -19.24 -20.87
C LYS A 194 -9.10 -19.26 -22.06
N LYS A 195 -8.79 -20.10 -23.06
CA LYS A 195 -9.67 -20.47 -24.17
C LYS A 195 -11.08 -20.66 -23.58
N PHE A 196 -11.92 -19.64 -23.69
CA PHE A 196 -13.32 -19.78 -23.35
C PHE A 196 -13.82 -20.90 -24.26
N GLU A 197 -14.16 -22.06 -23.69
CA GLU A 197 -14.90 -23.10 -24.40
C GLU A 197 -16.02 -22.41 -25.16
N LYS A 198 -16.19 -22.71 -26.46
CA LYS A 198 -17.12 -22.02 -27.38
C LYS A 198 -18.40 -21.60 -26.64
N VAL A 199 -18.41 -20.36 -26.17
CA VAL A 199 -19.55 -19.85 -25.42
C VAL A 199 -20.66 -19.72 -26.44
N ARG A 200 -21.87 -20.17 -26.08
CA ARG A 200 -23.03 -20.03 -26.96
C ARG A 200 -23.16 -18.53 -27.30
N THR A 201 -23.57 -18.21 -28.51
CA THR A 201 -23.81 -16.81 -28.90
C THR A 201 -25.19 -16.74 -29.53
N PHE A 202 -25.93 -15.70 -29.16
CA PHE A 202 -27.23 -15.38 -29.76
C PHE A 202 -27.08 -14.14 -30.63
N GLN A 203 -27.72 -14.15 -31.78
CA GLN A 203 -27.81 -13.00 -32.67
C GLN A 203 -29.08 -12.20 -32.36
N THR A 204 -29.08 -10.94 -32.79
CA THR A 204 -30.28 -10.11 -32.77
C THR A 204 -31.39 -10.80 -33.56
N GLU A 205 -32.62 -10.77 -33.04
CA GLU A 205 -33.82 -11.45 -33.55
C GLU A 205 -33.91 -12.96 -33.32
N ASP A 206 -32.93 -13.59 -32.63
CA ASP A 206 -33.05 -15.00 -32.23
C ASP A 206 -34.26 -15.19 -31.28
N GLN A 207 -35.08 -16.20 -31.58
CA GLN A 207 -36.19 -16.62 -30.73
C GLN A 207 -35.67 -17.53 -29.61
N GLU A 208 -35.71 -17.01 -28.38
CA GLU A 208 -35.12 -17.62 -27.20
C GLU A 208 -36.15 -17.74 -26.07
N TYR A 209 -35.89 -18.59 -25.09
CA TYR A 209 -36.59 -18.58 -23.81
C TYR A 209 -35.79 -17.80 -22.79
N ALA A 210 -36.38 -16.76 -22.21
CA ALA A 210 -35.81 -16.00 -21.10
C ALA A 210 -36.32 -16.52 -19.74
N LYS A 211 -35.41 -16.71 -18.79
CA LYS A 211 -35.78 -17.17 -17.45
C LYS A 211 -36.56 -16.09 -16.70
N ASN A 212 -37.73 -16.47 -16.20
CA ASN A 212 -38.61 -15.65 -15.38
C ASN A 212 -38.44 -16.04 -13.90
N TYR A 213 -38.26 -15.05 -13.02
CA TYR A 213 -38.11 -15.26 -11.57
C TYR A 213 -39.37 -14.89 -10.77
N SER A 214 -40.42 -14.40 -11.43
CA SER A 214 -41.61 -13.81 -10.78
C SER A 214 -42.88 -14.66 -10.89
N SER A 215 -42.87 -15.82 -11.56
CA SER A 215 -44.10 -16.59 -11.86
C SER A 215 -43.87 -18.10 -11.89
N GLU A 216 -44.95 -18.89 -11.83
CA GLU A 216 -44.94 -20.38 -11.85
C GLU A 216 -44.28 -20.98 -13.10
N LYS A 217 -44.38 -20.31 -14.26
CA LYS A 217 -43.65 -20.69 -15.48
C LYS A 217 -42.27 -20.03 -15.50
N THR A 218 -41.25 -20.86 -15.32
CA THR A 218 -39.84 -20.46 -15.16
C THR A 218 -39.17 -19.96 -16.43
N TRP A 219 -39.73 -20.24 -17.62
CA TRP A 219 -39.19 -19.82 -18.92
C TRP A 219 -40.30 -19.17 -19.74
N LYS A 220 -40.06 -17.94 -20.22
CA LYS A 220 -40.97 -17.21 -21.12
C LYS A 220 -40.31 -17.02 -22.49
N PRO A 221 -41.05 -17.15 -23.58
CA PRO A 221 -40.53 -16.84 -24.92
C PRO A 221 -40.15 -15.36 -25.00
N ALA A 222 -39.00 -15.08 -25.62
CA ALA A 222 -38.44 -13.76 -25.78
C ALA A 222 -37.57 -13.69 -27.04
N ILE A 223 -37.51 -12.50 -27.66
CA ILE A 223 -36.68 -12.23 -28.84
C ILE A 223 -35.47 -11.42 -28.39
N VAL A 224 -34.27 -11.80 -28.84
CA VAL A 224 -33.06 -11.03 -28.52
C VAL A 224 -33.07 -9.72 -29.29
N VAL A 225 -32.98 -8.59 -28.58
CA VAL A 225 -32.98 -7.25 -29.19
C VAL A 225 -31.56 -6.76 -29.40
N THR A 226 -30.73 -6.76 -28.37
CA THR A 226 -29.32 -6.33 -28.49
C THR A 226 -28.41 -7.02 -27.46
N PRO A 227 -27.14 -7.31 -27.83
CA PRO A 227 -26.12 -7.70 -26.86
C PRO A 227 -25.66 -6.46 -26.06
N THR A 228 -25.79 -6.49 -24.73
CA THR A 228 -25.37 -5.40 -23.82
C THR A 228 -23.95 -5.63 -23.26
N GLY A 229 -23.37 -6.81 -23.47
CA GLY A 229 -22.01 -7.15 -23.04
C GLY A 229 -21.62 -8.57 -23.47
N PRO A 230 -20.41 -9.04 -23.13
CA PRO A 230 -19.88 -10.33 -23.62
C PRO A 230 -20.77 -11.54 -23.33
N LEU A 231 -21.53 -11.50 -22.23
CA LEU A 231 -22.41 -12.58 -21.78
C LEU A 231 -23.82 -12.08 -21.38
N SER A 232 -24.17 -10.85 -21.77
CA SER A 232 -25.42 -10.20 -21.35
C SER A 232 -26.20 -9.69 -22.55
N TYR A 233 -27.49 -10.03 -22.60
CA TYR A 233 -28.38 -9.69 -23.70
C TYR A 233 -29.63 -8.99 -23.17
N GLN A 234 -30.15 -8.08 -23.99
CA GLN A 234 -31.47 -7.49 -23.82
C GLN A 234 -32.46 -8.28 -24.67
N VAL A 235 -33.53 -8.76 -24.04
CA VAL A 235 -34.54 -9.62 -24.67
C VAL A 235 -35.94 -9.03 -24.46
N GLN A 236 -36.77 -9.09 -25.48
CA GLN A 236 -38.16 -8.62 -25.46
C GLN A 236 -39.11 -9.81 -25.35
N ILE A 237 -39.95 -9.83 -24.33
CA ILE A 237 -40.98 -10.88 -24.16
C ILE A 237 -42.19 -10.57 -25.05
N GLU A 238 -43.00 -11.58 -25.36
CA GLU A 238 -44.29 -11.44 -26.06
C GLU A 238 -45.21 -10.37 -25.42
N ASP A 239 -45.11 -10.14 -24.10
CA ASP A 239 -45.81 -9.08 -23.35
C ASP A 239 -45.27 -7.64 -23.63
N GLY A 240 -44.34 -7.48 -24.59
CA GLY A 240 -43.72 -6.20 -24.96
C GLY A 240 -42.64 -5.67 -23.98
N LYS A 241 -42.41 -6.34 -22.85
CA LYS A 241 -41.44 -5.90 -21.83
C LYS A 241 -40.01 -6.31 -22.18
N LEU A 242 -39.08 -5.39 -21.97
CA LEU A 242 -37.64 -5.60 -22.17
C LEU A 242 -36.96 -6.07 -20.88
N TRP A 243 -36.25 -7.20 -20.95
CA TRP A 243 -35.47 -7.76 -19.86
C TRP A 243 -33.98 -7.81 -20.19
N ARG A 244 -33.14 -7.55 -19.20
CA ARG A 244 -31.71 -7.84 -19.28
C ARG A 244 -31.44 -9.22 -18.68
N ARG A 245 -30.83 -10.12 -19.44
CA ARG A 245 -30.55 -11.50 -19.03
C ARG A 245 -29.13 -11.89 -19.38
N HIS A 246 -28.51 -12.62 -18.46
CA HIS A 246 -27.22 -13.27 -18.70
C HIS A 246 -27.42 -14.47 -19.62
N ILE A 247 -26.39 -14.89 -20.37
CA ILE A 247 -26.49 -16.00 -21.31
C ILE A 247 -27.00 -17.31 -20.69
N ASN A 248 -26.63 -17.59 -19.44
CA ASN A 248 -27.12 -18.76 -18.67
C ASN A 248 -28.62 -18.71 -18.36
N GLN A 249 -29.28 -17.59 -18.64
CA GLN A 249 -30.69 -17.33 -18.42
C GLN A 249 -31.47 -17.27 -19.75
N LEU A 250 -30.84 -17.69 -20.86
CA LEU A 250 -31.41 -17.80 -22.20
C LEU A 250 -31.29 -19.23 -22.73
N ARG A 251 -32.25 -19.70 -23.53
CA ARG A 251 -32.29 -21.05 -24.12
C ARG A 251 -32.94 -21.05 -25.49
N LYS A 252 -32.32 -21.70 -26.49
CA LYS A 252 -32.84 -21.77 -27.86
C LYS A 252 -34.25 -22.33 -27.90
N ARG A 253 -35.17 -21.63 -28.57
CA ARG A 253 -36.50 -22.13 -28.89
C ARG A 253 -36.45 -22.77 -30.28
N TYR A 254 -36.67 -24.08 -30.36
CA TYR A 254 -36.87 -24.76 -31.64
C TYR A 254 -38.37 -24.79 -31.93
N VAL A 255 -38.82 -24.05 -32.94
CA VAL A 255 -40.21 -24.12 -33.42
C VAL A 255 -40.28 -25.28 -34.40
N THR A 256 -40.96 -26.37 -34.03
CA THR A 256 -41.32 -27.43 -34.99
C THR A 256 -42.40 -26.90 -35.94
N ALA A 257 -42.27 -27.22 -37.21
CA ALA A 257 -43.04 -26.68 -38.34
C ALA A 257 -44.55 -27.01 -38.37
N GLU A 258 -45.16 -27.37 -37.24
CA GLU A 258 -46.57 -27.77 -37.16
C GLU A 258 -47.51 -26.66 -36.64
N GLN A 259 -47.01 -25.46 -36.34
CA GLN A 259 -47.85 -24.34 -35.88
C GLN A 259 -48.15 -23.27 -36.94
N ASN A 260 -47.76 -23.49 -38.21
CA ASN A 260 -47.96 -22.53 -39.30
C ASN A 260 -49.28 -22.70 -40.08
N HIS A 261 -50.31 -23.35 -39.53
CA HIS A 261 -51.57 -23.63 -40.27
C HIS A 261 -52.86 -23.15 -39.57
N SER A 262 -52.81 -22.06 -38.81
CA SER A 262 -54.04 -21.48 -38.23
C SER A 262 -54.13 -19.95 -38.28
N ALA A 263 -53.41 -19.29 -39.17
CA ALA A 263 -53.48 -17.82 -39.33
C ALA A 263 -53.74 -17.34 -40.77
N GLU A 264 -54.22 -18.20 -41.66
CA GLU A 264 -54.76 -17.80 -42.97
C GLU A 264 -56.21 -18.22 -43.11
N LYS A 265 -57.10 -17.42 -42.53
CA LYS A 265 -58.46 -17.11 -43.02
C LYS A 265 -59.16 -16.29 -41.96
N VAL A 266 -59.23 -14.97 -42.16
CA VAL A 266 -60.48 -14.22 -42.37
C VAL A 266 -60.04 -12.84 -42.86
N GLU A 267 -60.22 -12.60 -44.15
CA GLU A 267 -60.29 -11.29 -44.76
C GLU A 267 -61.76 -11.07 -45.12
N SER A 268 -62.38 -9.98 -44.67
CA SER A 268 -63.30 -9.15 -45.48
C SER A 268 -64.11 -8.16 -44.63
N HIS A 269 -64.28 -6.95 -45.19
CA HIS A 269 -65.22 -5.86 -44.91
C HIS A 269 -64.86 -4.91 -43.75
N GLU A 270 -64.95 -3.58 -43.86
CA GLU A 270 -65.04 -2.57 -44.94
C GLU A 270 -65.07 -1.19 -44.22
N ASP A 271 -65.03 -0.10 -45.00
CA ASP A 271 -65.21 1.33 -44.67
C ASP A 271 -64.05 2.08 -43.99
N GLU A 272 -63.33 3.00 -44.66
CA GLU A 272 -63.69 4.20 -45.47
C GLU A 272 -63.89 5.47 -44.61
N THR A 273 -63.19 6.53 -45.03
CA THR A 273 -63.25 7.96 -44.62
C THR A 273 -62.55 8.40 -43.32
N ALA A 274 -61.47 9.18 -43.46
CA ALA A 274 -61.49 10.62 -43.19
C ALA A 274 -60.11 11.27 -43.36
N GLU A 275 -60.16 12.36 -44.11
CA GLU A 275 -59.12 13.26 -44.63
C GLU A 275 -58.60 14.27 -43.58
N LYS A 276 -57.46 14.91 -43.92
CA LYS A 276 -56.96 16.25 -43.48
C LYS A 276 -56.33 16.33 -42.07
N THR A 277 -55.26 17.09 -41.80
CA THR A 277 -54.59 18.27 -42.41
C THR A 277 -53.23 18.43 -41.66
N VAL A 278 -52.07 18.58 -42.30
CA VAL A 278 -51.38 19.82 -42.76
C VAL A 278 -50.53 20.54 -41.68
N GLU A 279 -49.25 20.74 -42.05
CA GLU A 279 -48.23 21.78 -41.69
C GLU A 279 -47.76 21.89 -40.21
N ALA A 280 -46.45 21.79 -39.91
CA ALA A 280 -45.29 22.60 -40.28
C ALA A 280 -45.31 24.01 -39.66
N ILE A 281 -44.23 24.37 -38.93
CA ILE A 281 -43.71 25.69 -38.46
C ILE A 281 -42.82 25.37 -37.23
N THR A 282 -41.62 25.88 -36.97
CA THR A 282 -40.60 26.70 -37.65
C THR A 282 -39.31 26.60 -36.81
N GLU A 283 -38.19 26.89 -37.46
CA GLU A 283 -36.89 27.24 -36.87
C GLU A 283 -36.96 28.45 -35.93
N GLU A 284 -36.05 28.55 -34.94
CA GLU A 284 -35.04 29.63 -34.86
C GLU A 284 -34.13 29.48 -33.62
N ASP A 285 -32.83 29.40 -33.94
CA ASP A 285 -31.65 30.02 -33.33
C ASP A 285 -31.65 30.59 -31.90
N THR A 286 -30.57 30.32 -31.17
CA THR A 286 -29.51 31.33 -30.93
C THR A 286 -28.28 30.76 -30.20
N ALA A 287 -27.11 31.12 -30.73
CA ALA A 287 -25.76 30.95 -30.18
C ALA A 287 -25.56 31.79 -28.89
N VAL A 288 -24.53 31.66 -28.04
CA VAL A 288 -23.07 31.89 -28.14
C VAL A 288 -22.57 31.63 -26.68
N ALA A 289 -21.46 30.98 -26.35
CA ALA A 289 -20.18 31.66 -26.16
C ALA A 289 -19.07 30.70 -25.71
N ASP A 290 -17.96 30.88 -26.41
CA ASP A 290 -16.59 30.42 -26.20
C ASP A 290 -15.94 31.06 -24.95
N ALA A 291 -15.06 30.31 -24.29
CA ALA A 291 -13.90 30.84 -23.55
C ALA A 291 -12.98 29.67 -23.12
N GLY A 292 -11.87 29.53 -23.83
CA GLY A 292 -10.86 28.51 -23.58
C GLY A 292 -9.84 28.78 -22.48
N ARG A 293 -8.90 27.83 -22.41
CA ARG A 293 -7.46 27.98 -22.10
C ARG A 293 -7.08 28.41 -20.67
N GLN A 294 -6.42 27.52 -19.93
CA GLN A 294 -4.95 27.43 -19.86
C GLN A 294 -4.46 26.42 -18.80
N LEU A 295 -3.51 25.58 -19.20
CA LEU A 295 -2.66 24.75 -18.36
C LEU A 295 -1.51 25.61 -17.82
N THR A 296 -1.30 25.60 -16.50
CA THR A 296 -0.07 26.11 -15.88
C THR A 296 0.59 25.03 -15.03
N THR A 297 1.76 24.65 -15.51
CA THR A 297 2.85 23.93 -14.86
C THR A 297 3.32 24.66 -13.60
N ALA A 298 3.52 23.93 -12.50
CA ALA A 298 4.27 24.42 -11.34
C ALA A 298 5.38 23.43 -10.99
N VAL A 299 6.61 23.89 -11.22
CA VAL A 299 7.89 23.35 -10.79
C VAL A 299 8.11 23.78 -9.34
N LEU A 300 8.53 22.88 -8.46
CA LEU A 300 8.94 23.17 -7.09
C LEU A 300 10.45 22.95 -6.95
N LEU A 301 11.17 24.05 -6.73
CA LEU A 301 12.42 24.11 -5.96
C LEU A 301 12.06 24.59 -4.55
#